data_AF-A0AAE6UP70-F1
#
_entry.id   AF-A0AAE6UP70-F1
#
_cell.length_a   1.000
_cell.length_b   1.000
_cell.length_c   1.000
_cell.angle_alpha   90.00
_cell.angle_beta   90.00
_cell.angle_gamma   90.00
#
_symmetry.space_group_name_H-M   'P 1'
#
loop_
_entity.id
_entity.type
_entity.pdbx_description
1 polymer ?
#
loop_
_entity_poly.entity_id
_entity_poly.type
_entity_poly.pdbx_seq_one_letter_code
_entity_poly.pdbx_strand_id
1 'polypeptide(L)'
;MAEKVNKSCPMSCRLTDEQFARFAEPIAQSGLKPARFFRDLVISRSPTFEQSAIDKKQMLQVFEKSGHALNRVAYSANSAPYNGALYQKQYLHWLNRLNAIQQLLLTVLPETDPPKPIRPVHNGNRGSPNTSGKKVHIIRFRLTQDEMAQFDDMIKRAGCSVSDFFRKLILNQLPVFREFTGFKKRIVFIVNKAGNNISQLAYIAKAASDRGIITDSVRDKWYETLMVIETILLAGIDHAD
;
A
#
# COMPACT_ATOMS: atom_id res chain seq x y z
N MET A 1 -26.05 36.97 -12.91
CA MET A 1 -26.50 35.88 -12.01
C MET A 1 -25.30 34.97 -11.77
N ALA A 2 -24.88 34.76 -10.52
CA ALA A 2 -23.71 33.93 -10.24
C ALA A 2 -24.02 32.46 -10.56
N GLU A 3 -23.21 31.88 -11.45
CA GLU A 3 -23.33 30.49 -11.89
C GLU A 3 -23.26 29.55 -10.68
N LYS A 4 -24.25 28.68 -10.53
CA LYS A 4 -24.42 27.85 -9.34
C LYS A 4 -23.41 26.70 -9.41
N VAL A 5 -22.24 26.91 -8.80
CA VAL A 5 -21.14 25.94 -8.78
C VAL A 5 -21.62 24.55 -8.34
N ASN A 6 -21.41 23.54 -9.19
CA ASN A 6 -21.85 22.17 -8.94
C ASN A 6 -20.93 21.49 -7.90
N LYS A 7 -21.50 21.18 -6.73
CA LYS A 7 -20.80 20.50 -5.61
C LYS A 7 -21.21 19.03 -5.58
N SER A 8 -20.71 18.25 -6.54
CA SER A 8 -21.12 16.86 -6.79
C SER A 8 -20.50 15.83 -5.85
N CYS A 9 -19.38 16.14 -5.19
CA CYS A 9 -18.60 15.17 -4.42
C CYS A 9 -18.94 15.19 -2.92
N PRO A 10 -19.72 14.23 -2.37
CA PRO A 10 -20.02 14.18 -0.94
C PRO A 10 -18.85 13.60 -0.13
N MET A 11 -18.42 14.32 0.90
CA MET A 11 -17.37 13.89 1.83
C MET A 11 -17.94 13.70 3.22
N SER A 12 -17.42 12.70 3.94
CA SER A 12 -17.80 12.47 5.33
C SER A 12 -16.66 11.98 6.22
N CYS A 13 -16.67 12.45 7.47
CA CYS A 13 -15.80 11.95 8.51
C CYS A 13 -16.53 11.92 9.86
N ARG A 14 -16.00 11.11 10.79
CA ARG A 14 -16.57 10.97 12.13
C ARG A 14 -15.67 11.60 13.18
N LEU A 15 -16.25 12.34 14.11
CA LEU A 15 -15.60 12.91 15.29
C LEU A 15 -16.16 12.29 16.58
N THR A 16 -15.36 12.31 17.64
CA THR A 16 -15.86 12.05 19.01
C THR A 16 -16.58 13.30 19.53
N ASP A 17 -17.34 13.14 20.62
CA ASP A 17 -18.12 14.24 21.22
C ASP A 17 -17.20 15.39 21.66
N GLU A 18 -16.09 15.06 22.34
CA GLU A 18 -15.05 16.02 22.72
C GLU A 18 -14.43 16.77 21.53
N GLN A 19 -14.30 16.11 20.39
CA GLN A 19 -13.74 16.70 19.18
C GLN A 19 -14.74 17.63 18.51
N PHE A 20 -16.01 17.24 18.47
CA PHE A 20 -17.07 18.04 17.87
C PHE A 20 -17.37 19.29 18.70
N ALA A 21 -17.36 19.17 20.03
CA ALA A 21 -17.61 20.28 20.95
C ALA A 21 -16.70 21.50 20.70
N ARG A 22 -15.45 21.28 20.28
CA ARG A 22 -14.48 22.35 19.95
C ARG A 22 -14.93 23.27 18.81
N PHE A 23 -15.88 22.82 17.99
CA PHE A 23 -16.38 23.58 16.84
C PHE A 23 -17.71 24.26 17.10
N ALA A 24 -18.36 24.04 18.25
CA ALA A 24 -19.68 24.62 18.56
C ALA A 24 -19.63 26.16 18.57
N GLU A 25 -18.67 26.75 19.28
CA GLU A 25 -18.47 28.20 19.35
C GLU A 25 -18.03 28.80 18.00
N PRO A 26 -17.01 28.26 17.28
CA PRO A 26 -16.65 28.76 15.95
C PRO A 26 -17.79 28.73 14.93
N ILE A 27 -18.62 27.68 14.95
CA ILE A 27 -19.78 27.58 14.05
C ILE A 27 -20.78 28.68 14.37
N ALA A 28 -21.11 28.87 15.66
CA ALA A 28 -22.03 29.92 16.09
C ALA A 28 -21.53 31.32 15.72
N GLN A 29 -20.25 31.60 15.95
CA GLN A 29 -19.61 32.88 15.61
C GLN A 29 -19.57 33.14 14.09
N SER A 30 -19.39 32.09 13.29
CA SER A 30 -19.36 32.24 11.82
C SER A 30 -20.73 32.58 11.20
N GLY A 31 -21.83 32.27 11.89
CA GLY A 31 -23.19 32.36 11.33
C GLY A 31 -23.46 31.39 10.15
N LEU A 32 -22.53 30.49 9.83
CA LEU A 32 -22.63 29.55 8.72
C LEU A 32 -23.30 28.25 9.16
N LYS A 33 -23.97 27.58 8.21
CA LYS A 33 -24.39 26.19 8.42
C LYS A 33 -23.15 25.30 8.62
N PRO A 34 -23.18 24.28 9.50
CA PRO A 34 -22.03 23.42 9.79
C PRO A 34 -21.36 22.84 8.54
N ALA A 35 -22.14 22.39 7.55
CA ALA A 35 -21.59 21.83 6.31
C ALA A 35 -20.78 22.84 5.48
N ARG A 36 -21.13 24.13 5.53
CA ARG A 36 -20.38 25.20 4.86
C ARG A 36 -19.14 25.58 5.67
N PHE A 37 -19.28 25.69 6.99
CA PHE A 37 -18.16 25.92 7.89
C PHE A 37 -17.05 24.88 7.72
N PHE A 38 -17.37 23.58 7.79
CA PHE A 38 -16.36 22.52 7.66
C PHE A 38 -15.75 22.43 6.26
N ARG A 39 -16.51 22.77 5.22
CA ARG A 39 -15.98 22.86 3.86
C ARG A 39 -14.93 23.96 3.76
N ASP A 40 -15.28 25.16 4.19
CA ASP A 40 -14.42 26.33 4.08
C ASP A 40 -13.18 26.14 5.00
N LEU A 41 -13.37 25.52 6.17
CA LEU A 41 -12.28 25.08 7.04
C LEU A 41 -11.30 24.16 6.29
N VAL A 42 -11.78 23.05 5.70
CA VAL A 42 -10.94 22.09 4.97
C VAL A 42 -10.19 22.73 3.80
N ILE A 43 -10.84 23.61 3.03
CA ILE A 43 -10.23 24.30 1.89
C ILE A 43 -9.13 25.28 2.35
N SER A 44 -9.30 25.91 3.52
CA SER A 44 -8.31 26.84 4.07
C SER A 44 -7.05 26.18 4.64
N ARG A 45 -7.02 24.84 4.76
CA ARG A 45 -5.87 24.12 5.33
C ARG A 45 -4.83 23.81 4.25
N SER A 46 -3.56 23.99 4.59
CA SER A 46 -2.42 23.57 3.77
C SER A 46 -1.65 22.46 4.49
N PRO A 47 -1.78 21.19 4.07
CA PRO A 47 -1.07 20.07 4.69
C PRO A 47 0.41 20.04 4.29
N THR A 48 1.26 19.58 5.21
CA THR A 48 2.69 19.34 4.95
C THR A 48 2.97 17.84 4.91
N PHE A 49 3.78 17.41 3.95
CA PHE A 49 4.18 16.02 3.73
C PHE A 49 5.69 15.87 3.90
N GLU A 50 6.14 14.85 4.64
CA GLU A 50 7.54 14.46 4.68
C GLU A 50 7.90 13.69 3.40
N GLN A 51 9.05 13.99 2.77
CA GLN A 51 9.51 13.34 1.53
C GLN A 51 9.60 11.80 1.70
N SER A 52 10.04 11.33 2.87
CA SER A 52 10.13 9.91 3.21
C SER A 52 8.78 9.17 3.12
N ALA A 53 7.66 9.86 3.30
CA ALA A 53 6.33 9.26 3.21
C ALA A 53 5.94 8.90 1.76
N ILE A 54 6.41 9.67 0.77
CA ILE A 54 6.13 9.45 -0.66
C ILE A 54 6.89 8.21 -1.14
N ASP A 55 8.19 8.13 -0.83
CA ASP A 55 9.06 7.04 -1.24
C ASP A 55 8.64 5.71 -0.60
N LYS A 56 8.34 5.72 0.71
CA LYS A 56 7.81 4.54 1.43
C LYS A 56 6.45 4.10 0.89
N LYS A 57 5.59 5.02 0.45
CA LYS A 57 4.30 4.64 -0.17
C LYS A 57 4.50 3.98 -1.54
N GLN A 58 5.35 4.55 -2.38
CA GLN A 58 5.66 3.96 -3.68
C GLN A 58 6.24 2.55 -3.51
N MET A 59 7.15 2.40 -2.55
CA MET A 59 7.70 1.11 -2.14
C MET A 59 6.60 0.15 -1.68
N LEU A 60 5.70 0.56 -0.79
CA LEU A 60 4.59 -0.28 -0.35
C LEU A 60 3.74 -0.79 -1.51
N GLN A 61 3.37 0.11 -2.44
CA GLN A 61 2.53 -0.25 -3.58
C GLN A 61 3.18 -1.27 -4.49
N VAL A 62 4.47 -1.10 -4.77
CA VAL A 62 5.22 -2.06 -5.59
C VAL A 62 5.33 -3.40 -4.87
N PHE A 63 5.66 -3.41 -3.58
CA PHE A 63 5.72 -4.64 -2.79
C PHE A 63 4.39 -5.38 -2.77
N GLU A 64 3.27 -4.68 -2.57
CA GLU A 64 1.93 -5.28 -2.62
C GLU A 64 1.61 -5.85 -4.01
N LYS A 65 1.86 -5.09 -5.08
CA LYS A 65 1.65 -5.55 -6.46
C LYS A 65 2.48 -6.79 -6.77
N SER A 66 3.75 -6.79 -6.37
CA SER A 66 4.69 -7.91 -6.57
C SER A 66 4.27 -9.14 -5.76
N GLY A 67 3.91 -8.98 -4.49
CA GLY A 67 3.42 -10.08 -3.65
C GLY A 67 2.12 -10.70 -4.21
N HIS A 68 1.17 -9.88 -4.65
CA HIS A 68 -0.05 -10.36 -5.31
C HIS A 68 0.24 -11.05 -6.64
N ALA A 69 1.16 -10.51 -7.45
CA ALA A 69 1.56 -11.13 -8.71
C ALA A 69 2.23 -12.50 -8.47
N LEU A 70 3.16 -12.61 -7.52
CA LEU A 70 3.77 -13.89 -7.10
C LEU A 70 2.71 -14.89 -6.67
N ASN A 71 1.76 -14.46 -5.84
CA ASN A 71 0.68 -15.33 -5.39
C ASN A 71 -0.16 -15.88 -6.54
N ARG A 72 -0.45 -15.06 -7.56
CA ARG A 72 -1.18 -15.52 -8.75
C ARG A 72 -0.37 -16.52 -9.57
N VAL A 73 0.95 -16.31 -9.71
CA VAL A 73 1.83 -17.26 -10.40
C VAL A 73 1.88 -18.58 -9.63
N ALA A 74 2.09 -18.55 -8.31
CA ALA A 74 2.09 -19.73 -7.45
C ALA A 74 0.75 -20.48 -7.52
N TYR A 75 -0.38 -19.78 -7.40
CA TYR A 75 -1.70 -20.39 -7.53
C TYR A 75 -1.89 -21.05 -8.89
N SER A 76 -1.56 -20.34 -9.98
CA SER A 76 -1.69 -20.86 -11.34
C SER A 76 -0.80 -22.08 -11.58
N ALA A 77 0.42 -22.08 -11.02
CA ALA A 77 1.36 -23.18 -11.12
C ALA A 77 0.90 -24.40 -10.32
N ASN A 78 0.36 -24.18 -9.12
CA ASN A 78 -0.19 -25.24 -8.27
C ASN A 78 -1.44 -25.90 -8.89
N SER A 79 -2.29 -25.12 -9.56
CA SER A 79 -3.53 -25.63 -10.17
C SER A 79 -3.34 -26.32 -11.52
N ALA A 80 -2.11 -26.38 -12.03
CA ALA A 80 -1.86 -26.88 -13.37
C ALA A 80 -2.01 -28.43 -13.40
N PRO A 81 -2.82 -29.00 -14.33
CA PRO A 81 -3.09 -30.45 -14.38
C PRO A 81 -1.90 -31.25 -14.91
N TYR A 82 -1.35 -32.22 -14.19
CA TYR A 82 -0.15 -32.98 -14.57
C TYR A 82 -0.30 -33.82 -15.87
N ASN A 83 -0.19 -33.23 -17.07
CA ASN A 83 -0.18 -33.97 -18.36
C ASN A 83 0.69 -33.25 -19.42
N GLY A 84 1.74 -33.93 -19.90
CA GLY A 84 2.99 -33.35 -20.39
C GLY A 84 3.03 -32.55 -21.72
N ALA A 85 1.99 -32.53 -22.56
CA ALA A 85 2.11 -31.96 -23.92
C ALA A 85 1.88 -30.43 -24.03
N LEU A 86 1.18 -29.81 -23.07
CA LEU A 86 0.82 -28.38 -23.10
C LEU A 86 1.70 -27.49 -22.18
N TYR A 87 2.73 -28.04 -21.54
CA TYR A 87 3.34 -27.42 -20.36
C TYR A 87 4.53 -26.49 -20.58
N GLN A 88 5.39 -26.75 -21.55
CA GLN A 88 6.63 -25.98 -21.68
C GLN A 88 6.35 -24.48 -21.89
N LYS A 89 5.34 -24.15 -22.71
CA LYS A 89 4.89 -22.76 -22.92
C LYS A 89 4.34 -22.13 -21.63
N GLN A 90 3.67 -22.90 -20.78
CA GLN A 90 3.11 -22.42 -19.52
C GLN A 90 4.21 -22.13 -18.47
N TYR A 91 5.22 -23.00 -18.35
CA TYR A 91 6.39 -22.75 -17.50
C TYR A 91 7.19 -21.54 -17.96
N LEU A 92 7.36 -21.36 -19.27
CA LEU A 92 7.98 -20.16 -19.84
C LEU A 92 7.11 -18.91 -19.60
N HIS A 93 5.78 -19.03 -19.68
CA HIS A 93 4.88 -17.93 -19.35
C HIS A 93 5.03 -17.49 -17.90
N TRP A 94 5.04 -18.42 -16.95
CA TRP A 94 5.27 -18.11 -15.54
C TRP A 94 6.66 -17.55 -15.30
N LEU A 95 7.72 -18.06 -15.96
CA LEU A 95 9.07 -17.48 -15.90
C LEU A 95 9.06 -16.01 -16.35
N ASN A 96 8.40 -15.69 -17.46
CA ASN A 96 8.28 -14.32 -17.94
C ASN A 96 7.51 -13.43 -16.95
N ARG A 97 6.51 -13.97 -16.26
CA ARG A 97 5.80 -13.26 -15.18
C ARG A 97 6.72 -13.01 -13.98
N LEU A 98 7.56 -13.98 -13.59
CA LEU A 98 8.55 -13.81 -12.54
C LEU A 98 9.57 -12.72 -12.91
N ASN A 99 10.08 -12.73 -14.14
CA ASN A 99 10.95 -11.67 -14.65
C ASN A 99 10.26 -10.29 -14.60
N ALA A 100 8.99 -10.19 -14.97
CA ALA A 100 8.25 -8.93 -14.87
C ALA A 100 8.09 -8.45 -13.41
N ILE A 101 7.93 -9.38 -12.45
CA ILE A 101 7.87 -9.07 -11.02
C ILE A 101 9.23 -8.57 -10.53
N GLN A 102 10.31 -9.21 -10.93
CA GLN A 102 11.68 -8.77 -10.64
C GLN A 102 11.92 -7.34 -11.14
N GLN A 103 11.58 -7.06 -12.41
CA GLN A 103 11.76 -5.73 -12.98
C GLN A 103 10.92 -4.67 -12.24
N LEU A 104 9.70 -5.00 -11.84
CA LEU A 104 8.88 -4.10 -11.03
C LEU A 104 9.52 -3.82 -9.67
N LEU A 105 10.04 -4.85 -8.99
CA LEU A 105 10.71 -4.69 -7.70
C LEU A 105 11.98 -3.83 -7.77
N LEU A 106 12.74 -3.92 -8.87
CA LEU A 106 13.92 -3.09 -9.11
C LEU A 106 13.59 -1.59 -9.21
N THR A 107 12.36 -1.21 -9.56
CA THR A 107 11.97 0.22 -9.65
C THR A 107 11.93 0.97 -8.32
N VAL A 108 12.06 0.27 -7.20
CA VAL A 108 11.92 0.81 -5.84
C VAL A 108 13.26 0.90 -5.11
N LEU A 109 14.25 0.15 -5.54
CA LEU A 109 15.58 0.25 -4.98
C LEU A 109 16.27 1.47 -5.59
N PRO A 110 16.77 2.44 -4.81
CA PRO A 110 17.85 3.28 -5.30
C PRO A 110 19.01 2.36 -5.65
N GLU A 111 19.74 2.64 -6.75
CA GLU A 111 21.00 1.93 -7.04
C GLU A 111 21.89 2.00 -5.81
N THR A 112 21.95 0.92 -5.03
CA THR A 112 22.78 0.86 -3.85
C THR A 112 23.35 -0.53 -3.69
N ASP A 113 24.62 -0.47 -3.28
CA ASP A 113 25.63 -1.47 -3.03
C ASP A 113 25.17 -2.82 -2.45
N PRO A 114 26.01 -3.87 -2.60
CA PRO A 114 25.65 -5.25 -2.29
C PRO A 114 25.24 -5.46 -0.82
N PRO A 115 24.35 -6.45 -0.57
CA PRO A 115 23.72 -6.67 0.72
C PRO A 115 24.73 -7.15 1.79
N LYS A 116 24.57 -6.65 3.03
CA LYS A 116 25.25 -7.16 4.23
C LYS A 116 24.52 -8.38 4.81
N PRO A 117 25.23 -9.34 5.44
CA PRO A 117 24.62 -10.58 5.91
C PRO A 117 23.74 -10.41 7.15
N ILE A 118 22.64 -11.18 7.16
CA ILE A 118 21.47 -11.10 8.04
C ILE A 118 21.71 -11.77 9.41
N ARG A 119 21.08 -11.26 10.48
CA ARG A 119 20.88 -11.92 11.79
C ARG A 119 19.41 -12.34 11.98
N PRO A 120 19.11 -13.40 12.75
CA PRO A 120 17.73 -13.87 12.95
C PRO A 120 16.94 -12.97 13.90
N VAL A 121 15.70 -12.62 13.54
CA VAL A 121 14.77 -11.85 14.40
C VAL A 121 13.55 -12.71 14.76
N HIS A 122 13.25 -12.76 16.05
CA HIS A 122 12.17 -13.51 16.66
C HIS A 122 10.88 -12.66 16.69
N ASN A 123 9.75 -13.21 16.24
CA ASN A 123 8.47 -12.50 16.21
C ASN A 123 7.70 -12.69 17.53
N GLY A 124 7.68 -11.64 18.35
CA GLY A 124 6.79 -11.51 19.49
C GLY A 124 5.41 -10.97 19.10
N ASN A 125 4.37 -11.62 19.64
CA ASN A 125 2.98 -11.19 19.66
C ASN A 125 2.81 -9.77 20.26
N ARG A 126 1.81 -9.00 19.82
CA ARG A 126 0.92 -8.14 20.66
C ARG A 126 -0.01 -7.27 19.81
N GLY A 127 -1.31 -7.45 20.02
CA GLY A 127 -2.34 -6.50 19.62
C GLY A 127 -2.15 -5.16 20.34
N SER A 128 -2.49 -4.08 19.64
CA SER A 128 -2.45 -2.72 20.18
C SER A 128 -3.81 -2.38 20.82
N PRO A 129 -3.85 -1.77 22.02
CA PRO A 129 -5.11 -1.43 22.69
C PRO A 129 -5.81 -0.27 21.96
N ASN A 130 -7.13 -0.39 21.83
CA ASN A 130 -7.98 0.58 21.15
C ASN A 130 -8.53 1.58 22.18
N THR A 131 -7.74 2.57 22.58
CA THR A 131 -8.17 3.66 23.48
C THR A 131 -8.53 4.89 22.65
N SER A 132 -9.68 4.90 22.00
CA SER A 132 -10.30 6.14 21.53
C SER A 132 -11.82 6.01 21.66
N GLY A 133 -12.45 6.97 22.34
CA GLY A 133 -13.90 7.00 22.56
C GLY A 133 -14.71 6.83 21.27
N LYS A 134 -15.97 6.40 21.40
CA LYS A 134 -16.86 6.15 20.25
C LYS A 134 -16.98 7.43 19.39
N LYS A 135 -16.77 7.30 18.07
CA LYS A 135 -16.91 8.41 17.10
C LYS A 135 -18.38 8.54 16.68
N VAL A 136 -19.15 9.37 17.38
CA VAL A 136 -20.62 9.45 17.23
C VAL A 136 -21.06 10.52 16.22
N HIS A 137 -20.33 11.63 16.10
CA HIS A 137 -20.73 12.75 15.24
C HIS A 137 -20.26 12.57 13.79
N ILE A 138 -21.19 12.58 12.83
CA ILE A 138 -20.89 12.50 11.40
C ILE A 138 -20.91 13.91 10.79
N ILE A 139 -19.76 14.37 10.30
CA ILE A 139 -19.64 15.60 9.53
C ILE A 139 -19.82 15.26 8.06
N ARG A 140 -20.67 16.03 7.36
CA ARG A 140 -20.89 15.92 5.92
C ARG A 140 -20.73 17.28 5.25
N PHE A 141 -19.94 17.32 4.18
CA PHE A 141 -19.80 18.49 3.32
C PHE A 141 -19.62 18.05 1.87
N ARG A 142 -19.75 18.99 0.93
CA ARG A 142 -19.61 18.71 -0.51
C ARG A 142 -18.54 19.60 -1.12
N LEU A 143 -17.70 18.99 -1.95
CA LEU A 143 -16.66 19.66 -2.74
C LEU A 143 -17.07 19.70 -4.21
N THR A 144 -16.47 20.62 -4.97
CA THR A 144 -16.53 20.58 -6.43
C THR A 144 -15.61 19.48 -6.97
N GLN A 145 -15.76 19.13 -8.24
CA GLN A 145 -14.91 18.15 -8.88
C GLN A 145 -13.44 18.58 -8.90
N ASP A 146 -13.18 19.87 -9.19
CA ASP A 146 -11.82 20.42 -9.25
C ASP A 146 -11.16 20.47 -7.87
N GLU A 147 -11.91 20.84 -6.83
CA GLU A 147 -11.45 20.79 -5.44
C GLU A 147 -11.11 19.36 -5.05
N MET A 148 -11.97 18.40 -5.41
CA MET A 148 -11.72 16.99 -5.11
C MET A 148 -10.49 16.44 -5.83
N ALA A 149 -10.23 16.85 -7.07
CA ALA A 149 -9.04 16.41 -7.81
C ALA A 149 -7.74 16.83 -7.11
N GLN A 150 -7.70 18.04 -6.53
CA GLN A 150 -6.56 18.50 -5.73
C GLN A 150 -6.39 17.64 -4.46
N PHE A 151 -7.49 17.34 -3.78
CA PHE A 151 -7.45 16.49 -2.59
C PHE A 151 -7.14 15.03 -2.91
N ASP A 152 -7.54 14.49 -4.06
CA ASP A 152 -7.25 13.11 -4.44
C ASP A 152 -5.74 12.87 -4.51
N ASP A 153 -4.98 13.82 -5.05
CA ASP A 153 -3.53 13.73 -5.08
C ASP A 153 -2.93 13.85 -3.67
N MET A 154 -3.44 14.77 -2.83
CA MET A 154 -3.00 14.91 -1.44
C MET A 154 -3.35 13.68 -0.57
N ILE A 155 -4.53 13.08 -0.76
CA ILE A 155 -4.98 11.86 -0.07
C ILE A 155 -4.11 10.68 -0.51
N LYS A 156 -3.80 10.60 -1.81
CA LYS A 156 -2.81 9.65 -2.31
C LYS A 156 -1.48 9.91 -1.61
N ARG A 157 -0.93 11.13 -1.58
CA ARG A 157 0.33 11.42 -0.88
C ARG A 157 0.30 11.08 0.62
N ALA A 158 -0.83 11.32 1.30
CA ALA A 158 -1.02 11.07 2.73
C ALA A 158 -1.06 9.58 3.12
N GLY A 159 -1.39 8.68 2.17
CA GLY A 159 -1.47 7.24 2.42
C GLY A 159 -2.53 6.80 3.44
N CYS A 160 -3.50 7.66 3.77
CA CYS A 160 -4.59 7.37 4.70
C CYS A 160 -5.95 7.31 3.99
N SER A 161 -6.99 6.83 4.68
CA SER A 161 -8.34 6.85 4.14
C SER A 161 -8.82 8.29 3.90
N VAL A 162 -9.72 8.49 2.95
CA VAL A 162 -10.36 9.80 2.67
C VAL A 162 -10.95 10.38 3.96
N SER A 163 -11.58 9.53 4.78
CA SER A 163 -12.20 9.93 6.05
C SER A 163 -11.16 10.38 7.08
N ASP A 164 -10.04 9.66 7.20
CA ASP A 164 -8.96 10.02 8.12
C ASP A 164 -8.21 11.27 7.67
N PHE A 165 -8.08 11.47 6.35
CA PHE A 165 -7.47 12.66 5.76
C PHE A 165 -8.27 13.91 6.13
N PHE A 166 -9.56 13.96 5.80
CA PHE A 166 -10.40 15.11 6.11
C PHE A 166 -10.58 15.31 7.61
N ARG A 167 -10.64 14.23 8.40
CA ARG A 167 -10.62 14.33 9.86
C ARG A 167 -9.35 15.01 10.37
N LYS A 168 -8.16 14.67 9.84
CA LYS A 168 -6.90 15.32 10.22
C LYS A 168 -6.87 16.79 9.80
N LEU A 169 -7.40 17.14 8.63
CA LEU A 169 -7.53 18.54 8.18
C LEU A 169 -8.44 19.36 9.10
N ILE A 170 -9.55 18.79 9.54
CA ILE A 170 -10.50 19.48 10.43
C ILE A 170 -9.89 19.69 11.82
N LEU A 171 -9.25 18.64 12.37
CA LEU A 171 -8.78 18.65 13.75
C LEU A 171 -7.46 19.41 13.98
N ASN A 172 -6.63 19.60 12.94
CA ASN A 172 -5.31 20.21 13.07
C ASN A 172 -5.20 21.48 12.23
N GLN A 173 -4.59 22.52 12.79
CA GLN A 173 -4.38 23.78 12.10
C GLN A 173 -3.30 23.69 11.01
N LEU A 174 -2.22 22.97 11.31
CA LEU A 174 -1.14 22.61 10.40
C LEU A 174 -1.01 21.07 10.40
N PRO A 175 -1.82 20.36 9.59
CA PRO A 175 -1.80 18.92 9.57
C PRO A 175 -0.48 18.43 8.94
N VAL A 176 0.38 17.84 9.77
CA VAL A 176 1.59 17.15 9.32
C VAL A 176 1.25 15.69 9.10
N PHE A 177 1.39 15.23 7.86
CA PHE A 177 1.27 13.81 7.53
C PHE A 177 2.64 13.17 7.65
N ARG A 178 2.96 12.74 8.87
CA ARG A 178 4.16 11.97 9.20
C ARG A 178 4.08 10.55 8.66
N GLU A 179 5.23 9.90 8.60
CA GLU A 179 5.42 8.51 8.19
C GLU A 179 4.29 7.54 8.56
N PHE A 180 4.05 6.61 7.64
CA PHE A 180 3.07 5.54 7.75
C PHE A 180 3.41 4.61 8.94
N THR A 181 2.73 4.83 10.07
CA THR A 181 2.86 3.96 11.25
C THR A 181 2.50 2.53 10.89
N GLY A 182 3.47 1.61 10.92
CA GLY A 182 3.28 0.21 10.54
C GLY A 182 3.80 -0.17 9.14
N PHE A 183 4.51 0.73 8.45
CA PHE A 183 5.12 0.47 7.14
C PHE A 183 5.99 -0.78 7.17
N LYS A 184 6.97 -0.80 8.09
CA LYS A 184 7.85 -1.95 8.31
C LYS A 184 7.06 -3.24 8.57
N LYS A 185 6.07 -3.20 9.47
CA LYS A 185 5.22 -4.37 9.77
C LYS A 185 4.50 -4.89 8.52
N ARG A 186 4.05 -3.99 7.64
CA ARG A 186 3.35 -4.35 6.40
C ARG A 186 4.31 -4.92 5.37
N ILE A 187 5.48 -4.31 5.17
CA ILE A 187 6.53 -4.85 4.28
C ILE A 187 6.95 -6.24 4.74
N VAL A 188 7.28 -6.42 6.03
CA VAL A 188 7.62 -7.73 6.61
C VAL A 188 6.52 -8.76 6.35
N PHE A 189 5.24 -8.39 6.51
CA PHE A 189 4.12 -9.29 6.20
C PHE A 189 4.08 -9.71 4.73
N ILE A 190 4.26 -8.76 3.80
CA ILE A 190 4.27 -9.03 2.36
C ILE A 190 5.43 -9.96 2.00
N VAL A 191 6.63 -9.68 2.53
CA VAL A 191 7.84 -10.47 2.27
C VAL A 191 7.67 -11.89 2.78
N ASN A 192 7.13 -12.10 3.99
CA ASN A 192 6.87 -13.44 4.52
C ASN A 192 5.88 -14.24 3.65
N LYS A 193 4.83 -13.59 3.14
CA LYS A 193 3.89 -14.23 2.21
C LYS A 193 4.53 -14.55 0.87
N ALA A 194 5.38 -13.66 0.36
CA ALA A 194 6.13 -13.87 -0.87
C ALA A 194 7.14 -15.01 -0.74
N GLY A 195 7.85 -15.12 0.39
CA GLY A 195 8.80 -16.20 0.67
C GLY A 195 8.15 -17.59 0.55
N ASN A 196 6.97 -17.77 1.14
CA ASN A 196 6.22 -19.03 0.98
C ASN A 196 5.89 -19.34 -0.49
N ASN A 197 5.48 -18.32 -1.27
CA ASN A 197 5.20 -18.48 -2.69
C ASN A 197 6.46 -18.80 -3.50
N ILE A 198 7.59 -18.20 -3.14
CA ILE A 198 8.91 -18.44 -3.75
C ILE A 198 9.33 -19.90 -3.53
N SER A 199 9.26 -20.39 -2.29
CA SER A 199 9.59 -21.80 -1.98
C SER A 199 8.68 -22.77 -2.73
N GLN A 200 7.37 -22.48 -2.83
CA GLN A 200 6.43 -23.29 -3.61
C GLN A 200 6.80 -23.32 -5.09
N LEU A 201 7.07 -22.16 -5.70
CA LEU A 201 7.46 -22.05 -7.10
C LEU A 201 8.78 -22.77 -7.39
N ALA A 202 9.75 -22.70 -6.47
CA ALA A 202 11.01 -23.43 -6.58
C ALA A 202 10.80 -24.95 -6.57
N TYR A 203 9.93 -25.44 -5.68
CA TYR A 203 9.56 -26.86 -5.63
C TYR A 203 8.88 -27.31 -6.93
N ILE A 204 7.94 -26.52 -7.46
CA ILE A 204 7.25 -26.82 -8.72
C ILE A 204 8.24 -26.90 -9.89
N ALA A 205 9.16 -25.94 -10.01
CA ALA A 205 10.19 -25.97 -11.04
C ALA A 205 11.10 -27.20 -10.91
N LYS A 206 11.49 -27.57 -9.69
CA LYS A 206 12.26 -28.80 -9.42
C LYS A 206 11.53 -30.03 -9.96
N ALA A 207 10.28 -30.23 -9.50
CA ALA A 207 9.48 -31.39 -9.85
C ALA A 207 9.21 -31.47 -11.37
N ALA A 208 9.10 -30.33 -12.05
CA ALA A 208 8.96 -30.27 -13.50
C ALA A 208 10.25 -30.71 -14.23
N SER A 209 11.42 -30.30 -13.71
CA SER A 209 12.73 -30.71 -14.23
C SER A 209 12.97 -32.21 -14.03
N ASP A 210 12.71 -32.72 -12.82
CA ASP A 210 12.89 -34.13 -12.46
C ASP A 210 12.04 -35.07 -13.34
N ARG A 211 10.92 -34.56 -13.86
CA ARG A 211 10.01 -35.28 -14.76
C ARG A 211 10.31 -35.06 -16.25
N GLY A 212 11.34 -34.29 -16.59
CA GLY A 212 11.70 -33.96 -17.96
C GLY A 212 10.71 -33.04 -18.69
N ILE A 213 9.81 -32.37 -17.96
CA ILE A 213 8.80 -31.45 -18.55
C ILE A 213 9.45 -30.13 -18.97
N ILE A 214 10.45 -29.70 -18.20
CA ILE A 214 11.32 -28.57 -18.53
C ILE A 214 12.78 -29.06 -18.48
N THR A 215 13.66 -28.34 -19.16
CA THR A 215 15.10 -28.61 -19.08
C THR A 215 15.67 -28.04 -17.79
N ASP A 216 16.79 -28.60 -17.33
CA ASP A 216 17.52 -28.08 -16.18
C ASP A 216 17.88 -26.60 -16.34
N SER A 217 18.25 -26.17 -17.55
CA SER A 217 18.51 -24.76 -17.86
C SER A 217 17.29 -23.84 -17.61
N VAL A 218 16.07 -24.32 -17.85
CA VAL A 218 14.85 -23.53 -17.56
C VAL A 218 14.57 -23.50 -16.06
N ARG A 219 14.81 -24.59 -15.35
CA ARG A 219 14.72 -24.64 -13.88
C ARG A 219 15.72 -23.69 -13.23
N ASP A 220 16.96 -23.68 -13.70
CA ASP A 220 18.01 -22.85 -13.13
C ASP A 220 17.69 -21.36 -13.28
N LYS A 221 17.13 -20.96 -14.44
CA LYS A 221 16.58 -19.60 -14.63
C LYS A 221 15.46 -19.26 -13.65
N TRP A 222 14.58 -20.21 -13.34
CA TRP A 222 13.56 -19.99 -12.30
C TRP A 222 14.21 -19.71 -10.94
N TYR A 223 15.23 -20.49 -10.56
CA TYR A 223 15.92 -20.30 -9.28
C TYR A 223 16.64 -18.96 -9.23
N GLU A 224 17.37 -18.59 -10.28
CA GLU A 224 18.01 -17.28 -10.38
C GLU A 224 17.00 -16.14 -10.21
N THR A 225 15.89 -16.15 -10.97
CA THR A 225 14.85 -15.11 -10.88
C THR A 225 14.22 -15.07 -9.49
N LEU A 226 13.91 -16.23 -8.90
CA LEU A 226 13.31 -16.32 -7.56
C LEU A 226 14.25 -15.83 -6.46
N MET A 227 15.54 -16.17 -6.55
CA MET A 227 16.58 -15.68 -5.63
C MET A 227 16.75 -14.16 -5.70
N VAL A 228 16.74 -13.59 -6.91
CA VAL A 228 16.82 -12.12 -7.07
C VAL A 228 15.57 -11.45 -6.48
N ILE A 229 14.38 -11.99 -6.74
CA ILE A 229 13.13 -11.49 -6.14
C ILE A 229 13.20 -11.54 -4.61
N GLU A 230 13.65 -12.65 -4.03
CA GLU A 230 13.81 -12.80 -2.58
C GLU A 230 14.80 -11.76 -2.02
N THR A 231 15.94 -11.58 -2.68
CA THR A 231 16.98 -10.63 -2.27
C THR A 231 16.44 -9.20 -2.25
N ILE A 232 15.72 -8.77 -3.30
CA ILE A 232 15.13 -7.43 -3.35
C ILE A 232 14.06 -7.25 -2.26
N LEU A 233 13.23 -8.28 -2.02
CA LEU A 233 12.21 -8.24 -0.99
C LEU A 233 12.82 -8.11 0.42
N LEU A 234 13.91 -8.81 0.70
CA LEU A 234 14.64 -8.71 1.97
C LEU A 234 15.33 -7.35 2.13
N ALA A 235 16.00 -6.84 1.08
CA ALA A 235 16.58 -5.51 1.10
C ALA A 235 15.53 -4.43 1.39
N GLY A 236 14.30 -4.63 0.91
CA GLY A 236 13.20 -3.73 1.22
C GLY A 236 12.75 -3.72 2.70
N ILE A 237 13.05 -4.76 3.47
CA ILE A 237 12.84 -4.73 4.93
C ILE A 237 13.88 -3.82 5.58
N ASP A 238 15.13 -3.89 5.14
CA ASP A 238 16.23 -3.09 5.68
C ASP A 238 16.05 -1.61 5.37
N HIS A 239 15.57 -1.26 4.17
CA HIS A 239 15.20 0.11 3.80
C HIS A 239 13.90 0.61 4.46
N ALA A 240 13.17 -0.26 5.18
CA ALA A 240 11.95 0.12 5.88
C ALA A 240 12.19 0.55 7.34
N ASP A 241 13.42 0.43 7.84
CA ASP A 241 13.92 1.06 9.08
C ASP A 241 14.25 2.54 8.89
#